data_AF-S2RFX7-F1
#
_entry.id   AF-S2RFX7-F1
#
_cell.length_a   1.000
_cell.length_b   1.000
_cell.length_c   1.000
_cell.angle_alpha   90.00
_cell.angle_beta   90.00
_cell.angle_gamma   90.00
#
_symmetry.space_group_name_H-M   'P 1'
#
loop_
_entity.id
_entity.type
_entity.pdbx_description
1 polymer ?
#
loop_
_entity_poly.entity_id
_entity_poly.type
_entity_poly.pdbx_seq_one_letter_code
_entity_poly.pdbx_strand_id
1 'polypeptide(L)'
;MENELKKLLSMPDPLQFNQHQCEWLLDHIGDPNAEIRDNLVYSLLARGFLTEGFTTAQRKAIATRTTQQAQLFTGLNNSDNDKVFTRTFTALLGAILLETDSSKPFLTDKQIQTWIDWALKYLQVETDWRGYVPVKGWAHGIAHGSDLLAAAAAHPKITTAQLQQALDVVANVLAQQKSPS
;
A
#
# COMPACT_ATOMS: atom_id res chain seq x y z
N MET A 1 14.27 -12.34 -13.79
CA MET A 1 13.66 -11.44 -12.80
C MET A 1 13.00 -12.16 -11.62
N GLU A 2 11.82 -12.80 -11.75
CA GLU A 2 11.12 -13.42 -10.60
C GLU A 2 12.01 -14.38 -9.79
N ASN A 3 12.70 -15.31 -10.46
CA ASN A 3 13.61 -16.26 -9.80
C ASN A 3 14.81 -15.59 -9.11
N GLU A 4 15.23 -14.41 -9.55
CA GLU A 4 16.30 -13.65 -8.89
C GLU A 4 15.76 -12.97 -7.63
N LEU A 5 14.57 -12.36 -7.71
CA LEU A 5 13.90 -11.75 -6.56
C LEU A 5 13.56 -12.80 -5.49
N LYS A 6 13.13 -14.00 -5.87
CA LYS A 6 12.87 -15.11 -4.93
C LYS A 6 14.11 -15.47 -4.11
N LYS A 7 15.32 -15.35 -4.66
CA LYS A 7 16.56 -15.59 -3.90
C LYS A 7 16.75 -14.56 -2.79
N LEU A 8 16.36 -13.30 -3.02
CA LEU A 8 16.47 -12.23 -2.03
C LEU A 8 15.65 -12.51 -0.77
N LEU A 9 14.54 -13.26 -0.86
CA LEU A 9 13.72 -13.62 0.30
C LEU A 9 14.53 -14.36 1.37
N SER A 10 15.52 -15.17 0.97
CA SER A 10 16.40 -15.91 1.88
C SER A 10 17.66 -15.17 2.33
N MET A 11 17.96 -14.00 1.75
CA MET A 11 19.16 -13.23 2.09
C MET A 11 18.93 -12.40 3.36
N PRO A 12 19.96 -12.12 4.17
CA PRO A 12 19.85 -11.20 5.31
C PRO A 12 19.71 -9.74 4.84
N ASP A 13 19.11 -8.90 5.68
CA ASP A 13 19.05 -7.45 5.48
C ASP A 13 20.39 -6.75 5.80
N PRO A 14 20.67 -5.56 5.22
CA PRO A 14 19.86 -4.87 4.22
C PRO A 14 20.02 -5.49 2.83
N LEU A 15 18.88 -5.74 2.17
CA LEU A 15 18.87 -6.18 0.77
C LEU A 15 19.41 -5.10 -0.16
N GLN A 16 19.86 -5.50 -1.36
CA GLN A 16 20.25 -4.58 -2.42
C GLN A 16 19.40 -4.85 -3.65
N PHE A 17 18.83 -3.79 -4.21
CA PHE A 17 17.99 -3.86 -5.39
C PHE A 17 18.61 -3.05 -6.53
N ASN A 18 18.47 -3.54 -7.75
CA ASN A 18 18.70 -2.73 -8.95
C ASN A 18 17.39 -2.07 -9.42
N GLN A 19 17.49 -1.17 -10.41
CA GLN A 19 16.33 -0.44 -10.92
C GLN A 19 15.25 -1.37 -11.50
N HIS A 20 15.64 -2.36 -12.31
CA HIS A 20 14.69 -3.28 -12.94
C HIS A 20 13.96 -4.16 -11.92
N GLN A 21 14.60 -4.51 -10.81
CA GLN A 21 13.96 -5.19 -9.70
C GLN A 21 12.89 -4.31 -9.04
N CYS A 22 13.19 -3.03 -8.77
CA CYS A 22 12.19 -2.08 -8.24
C CYS A 22 11.01 -1.91 -9.20
N GLU A 23 11.27 -1.79 -10.51
CA GLU A 23 10.22 -1.68 -11.54
C GLU A 23 9.34 -2.92 -11.58
N TRP A 24 9.94 -4.11 -11.56
CA TRP A 24 9.22 -5.37 -11.58
C TRP A 24 8.33 -5.55 -10.35
N LEU A 25 8.82 -5.19 -9.15
CA LEU A 25 8.02 -5.23 -7.92
C LEU A 25 6.75 -4.37 -8.06
N LEU A 26 6.87 -3.17 -8.63
CA LEU A 26 5.72 -2.28 -8.84
C LEU A 26 4.79 -2.75 -9.96
N ASP A 27 5.30 -3.40 -11.00
CA ASP A 27 4.47 -4.01 -12.05
C ASP A 27 3.59 -5.15 -11.53
N HIS A 28 4.05 -5.85 -10.49
CA HIS A 28 3.39 -7.05 -9.93
C HIS A 28 2.74 -6.81 -8.56
N ILE A 29 2.59 -5.55 -8.15
CA ILE A 29 1.99 -5.18 -6.85
C ILE A 29 0.58 -5.73 -6.66
N GLY A 30 -0.15 -5.95 -7.75
CA GLY A 30 -1.52 -6.47 -7.75
C GLY A 30 -1.67 -7.82 -8.43
N ASP A 31 -0.62 -8.63 -8.51
CA ASP A 31 -0.67 -9.94 -9.19
C ASP A 31 -1.77 -10.84 -8.58
N PRO A 32 -2.63 -11.52 -9.38
CA PRO A 32 -3.64 -12.44 -8.85
C PRO A 32 -3.07 -13.64 -8.08
N ASN A 33 -1.81 -14.00 -8.31
CA ASN A 33 -1.11 -15.05 -7.60
C ASN A 33 -0.52 -14.52 -6.28
N ALA A 34 -1.05 -14.99 -5.15
CA ALA A 34 -0.61 -14.60 -3.81
C ALA A 34 0.89 -14.90 -3.55
N GLU A 35 1.45 -15.93 -4.17
CA GLU A 35 2.88 -16.23 -4.01
C GLU A 35 3.77 -15.14 -4.64
N ILE A 36 3.28 -14.49 -5.70
CA ILE A 36 3.97 -13.35 -6.32
C ILE A 36 3.66 -12.09 -5.52
N ARG A 37 2.40 -11.81 -5.26
CA ARG A 37 1.96 -10.55 -4.67
C ARG A 37 2.34 -10.40 -3.19
N ASP A 38 1.97 -11.36 -2.36
CA ASP A 38 2.09 -11.29 -0.89
C ASP A 38 3.51 -11.72 -0.47
N ASN A 39 3.89 -12.93 -0.88
CA ASN A 39 5.10 -13.59 -0.37
C ASN A 39 6.38 -13.06 -1.02
N LEU A 40 6.30 -12.56 -2.26
CA LEU A 40 7.45 -12.01 -2.97
C LEU A 40 7.43 -10.49 -3.01
N VAL A 41 6.45 -9.89 -3.69
CA VAL A 41 6.44 -8.46 -4.00
C VAL A 41 6.31 -7.62 -2.74
N TYR A 42 5.24 -7.83 -1.96
CA TYR A 42 5.02 -7.04 -0.75
C TYR A 42 6.12 -7.25 0.28
N SER A 43 6.54 -8.51 0.49
CA SER A 43 7.63 -8.84 1.40
C SER A 43 8.95 -8.12 1.05
N LEU A 44 9.33 -8.08 -0.23
CA LEU A 44 10.54 -7.38 -0.67
C LEU A 44 10.40 -5.86 -0.65
N LEU A 45 9.23 -5.31 -0.96
CA LEU A 45 8.96 -3.88 -0.80
C LEU A 45 9.07 -3.47 0.66
N ALA A 46 8.43 -4.19 1.57
CA ALA A 46 8.48 -3.95 3.00
C ALA A 46 9.93 -3.98 3.51
N ARG A 47 10.71 -5.02 3.19
CA ARG A 47 12.13 -5.09 3.55
C ARG A 47 12.94 -3.94 2.96
N GLY A 48 12.74 -3.62 1.67
CA GLY A 48 13.43 -2.50 1.02
C GLY A 48 13.22 -1.16 1.75
N PHE A 49 12.01 -0.88 2.25
CA PHE A 49 11.74 0.34 3.00
C PHE A 49 12.16 0.27 4.47
N LEU A 50 11.73 -0.78 5.18
CA LEU A 50 11.82 -0.88 6.64
C LEU A 50 13.22 -1.25 7.14
N THR A 51 14.00 -1.98 6.35
CA THR A 51 15.35 -2.44 6.73
C THR A 51 16.45 -1.80 5.87
N GLU A 52 16.18 -0.60 5.34
CA GLU A 52 17.15 0.20 4.57
C GLU A 52 17.68 -0.46 3.28
N GLY A 53 16.94 -1.40 2.68
CA GLY A 53 17.37 -2.04 1.43
C GLY A 53 17.27 -1.13 0.19
N PHE A 54 16.40 -0.12 0.21
CA PHE A 54 16.30 0.89 -0.84
C PHE A 54 17.13 2.12 -0.52
N THR A 55 17.91 2.56 -1.50
CA THR A 55 18.53 3.89 -1.49
C THR A 55 17.48 5.00 -1.50
N THR A 56 17.85 6.21 -1.07
CA THR A 56 16.95 7.37 -1.14
C THR A 56 16.47 7.67 -2.57
N ALA A 57 17.29 7.43 -3.58
CA ALA A 57 16.90 7.59 -4.98
C ALA A 57 15.82 6.57 -5.39
N GLN A 58 15.96 5.30 -4.97
CA GLN A 58 14.96 4.26 -5.22
C GLN A 58 13.65 4.54 -4.49
N ARG A 59 13.69 4.96 -3.22
CA ARG A 59 12.49 5.35 -2.47
C ARG A 59 11.73 6.46 -3.19
N LYS A 60 12.43 7.50 -3.65
CA LYS A 60 11.83 8.61 -4.43
C LYS A 60 11.26 8.14 -5.76
N ALA A 61 11.95 7.27 -6.49
CA ALA A 61 11.48 6.72 -7.76
C ALA A 61 10.20 5.89 -7.57
N ILE A 62 10.20 5.01 -6.56
CA ILE A 62 9.03 4.20 -6.19
C ILE A 62 7.85 5.10 -5.84
N ALA A 63 8.02 6.03 -4.90
CA ALA A 63 6.94 6.93 -4.51
C ALA A 63 6.41 7.77 -5.67
N THR A 64 7.29 8.28 -6.53
CA THR A 64 6.90 9.06 -7.71
C THR A 64 6.05 8.22 -8.64
N ARG A 65 6.50 7.01 -8.96
CA ARG A 65 5.76 6.12 -9.85
C ARG A 65 4.41 5.71 -9.24
N THR A 66 4.38 5.26 -7.99
CA THR A 66 3.13 4.84 -7.33
C THR A 66 2.12 6.00 -7.25
N THR A 67 2.59 7.21 -6.95
CA THR A 67 1.73 8.42 -6.93
C THR A 67 1.24 8.78 -8.33
N GLN A 68 2.04 8.62 -9.38
CA GLN A 68 1.62 8.90 -10.77
C GLN A 68 0.60 7.89 -11.30
N GLN A 69 0.72 6.61 -10.93
CA GLN A 69 -0.18 5.57 -11.42
C GLN A 69 -1.53 5.58 -10.71
N ALA A 70 -1.62 6.16 -9.50
CA ALA A 70 -2.87 6.34 -8.75
C ALA A 70 -3.72 5.06 -8.62
N GLN A 71 -3.06 3.90 -8.50
CA GLN A 71 -3.71 2.60 -8.60
C GLN A 71 -4.64 2.27 -7.43
N LEU A 72 -4.57 3.05 -6.34
CA LEU A 72 -5.44 2.96 -5.16
C LEU A 72 -6.94 3.06 -5.51
N PHE A 73 -7.30 3.71 -6.62
CA PHE A 73 -8.70 3.85 -7.04
C PHE A 73 -9.09 2.93 -8.21
N THR A 74 -8.25 1.94 -8.53
CA THR A 74 -8.48 1.05 -9.67
C THR A 74 -9.62 0.07 -9.40
N GLY A 75 -10.65 0.10 -10.24
CA GLY A 75 -11.70 -0.92 -10.22
C GLY A 75 -12.72 -0.81 -9.07
N LEU A 76 -12.81 0.34 -8.38
CA LEU A 76 -13.75 0.57 -7.27
C LEU A 76 -15.23 0.32 -7.61
N ASN A 77 -15.63 0.48 -8.87
CA ASN A 77 -17.02 0.29 -9.30
C ASN A 77 -17.37 -1.16 -9.65
N ASN A 78 -16.49 -2.12 -9.40
CA ASN A 78 -16.75 -3.54 -9.67
C ASN A 78 -16.00 -4.41 -8.66
N SER A 79 -16.73 -4.89 -7.66
CA SER A 79 -16.24 -5.70 -6.54
C SER A 79 -15.86 -7.14 -6.91
N ASP A 80 -16.20 -7.63 -8.11
CA ASP A 80 -15.95 -9.02 -8.50
C ASP A 80 -14.69 -9.21 -9.37
N ASN A 81 -13.91 -8.15 -9.61
CA ASN A 81 -12.67 -8.26 -10.37
C ASN A 81 -11.43 -8.36 -9.47
N ASP A 82 -10.35 -8.88 -10.05
CA ASP A 82 -9.04 -9.04 -9.40
C ASP A 82 -8.29 -7.71 -9.21
N LYS A 83 -8.85 -6.57 -9.67
CA LYS A 83 -8.23 -5.25 -9.45
C LYS A 83 -8.27 -4.84 -7.98
N VAL A 84 -9.04 -5.56 -7.14
CA VAL A 84 -8.92 -5.43 -5.67
C VAL A 84 -7.48 -5.61 -5.24
N PHE A 85 -6.78 -6.63 -5.73
CA PHE A 85 -5.40 -6.89 -5.32
C PHE A 85 -4.49 -5.72 -5.66
N THR A 86 -4.67 -5.09 -6.82
CA THR A 86 -3.91 -3.89 -7.17
C THR A 86 -4.16 -2.74 -6.20
N ARG A 87 -5.42 -2.38 -5.94
CA ARG A 87 -5.71 -1.22 -5.09
C ARG A 87 -5.36 -1.47 -3.62
N THR A 88 -5.59 -2.68 -3.09
CA THR A 88 -5.35 -2.98 -1.67
C THR A 88 -3.87 -3.13 -1.36
N PHE A 89 -3.06 -3.67 -2.27
CA PHE A 89 -1.60 -3.69 -2.08
C PHE A 89 -0.96 -2.34 -2.41
N THR A 90 -1.59 -1.52 -3.25
CA THR A 90 -1.22 -0.10 -3.37
C THR A 90 -1.48 0.65 -2.06
N ALA A 91 -2.56 0.32 -1.33
CA ALA A 91 -2.84 0.89 -0.01
C ALA A 91 -1.74 0.54 0.99
N LEU A 92 -1.35 -0.75 1.08
CA LEU A 92 -0.23 -1.17 1.94
C LEU A 92 1.10 -0.49 1.56
N LEU A 93 1.40 -0.39 0.27
CA LEU A 93 2.60 0.34 -0.17
C LEU A 93 2.51 1.81 0.26
N GLY A 94 1.35 2.45 0.10
CA GLY A 94 1.12 3.81 0.59
C GLY A 94 1.34 3.98 2.09
N ALA A 95 0.92 2.99 2.90
CA ALA A 95 1.17 2.98 4.34
C ALA A 95 2.68 2.97 4.62
N ILE A 96 3.43 2.06 4.00
CA ILE A 96 4.90 1.96 4.12
C ILE A 96 5.58 3.27 3.67
N LEU A 97 5.09 3.92 2.61
CA LEU A 97 5.64 5.19 2.14
C LEU A 97 5.50 6.28 3.21
N LEU A 98 4.31 6.44 3.79
CA LEU A 98 4.05 7.45 4.84
C LEU A 98 4.79 7.12 6.14
N GLU A 99 4.79 5.87 6.58
CA GLU A 99 5.53 5.45 7.78
C GLU A 99 7.03 5.70 7.63
N THR A 100 7.60 5.31 6.49
CA THR A 100 9.03 5.55 6.22
C THR A 100 9.33 7.04 6.17
N ASP A 101 8.49 7.85 5.51
CA ASP A 101 8.68 9.29 5.40
C ASP A 101 8.63 10.00 6.76
N SER A 102 7.73 9.56 7.65
CA SER A 102 7.55 10.12 8.98
C SER A 102 8.82 10.08 9.84
N SER A 103 9.67 9.08 9.62
CA SER A 103 10.95 8.89 10.33
C SER A 103 12.17 9.27 9.49
N LYS A 104 12.11 9.10 8.17
CA LYS A 104 13.21 9.33 7.22
C LYS A 104 12.67 10.07 5.99
N PRO A 105 12.50 11.40 6.05
CA PRO A 105 11.84 12.17 4.99
C PRO A 105 12.47 11.98 3.61
N PHE A 106 11.65 11.65 2.62
CA PHE A 106 12.03 11.48 1.21
C PHE A 106 10.93 11.90 0.23
N LEU A 107 9.68 11.97 0.66
CA LEU A 107 8.54 12.47 -0.10
C LEU A 107 8.57 14.01 -0.17
N THR A 108 7.95 14.54 -1.21
CA THR A 108 7.64 15.98 -1.28
C THR A 108 6.39 16.30 -0.46
N ASP A 109 6.23 17.54 0.04
CA ASP A 109 5.01 17.96 0.74
C ASP A 109 3.74 17.70 -0.09
N LYS A 110 3.82 17.86 -1.43
CA LYS A 110 2.72 17.54 -2.34
C LYS A 110 2.38 16.05 -2.34
N GLN A 111 3.37 15.16 -2.37
CA GLN A 111 3.13 13.71 -2.30
C GLN A 111 2.55 13.31 -0.95
N ILE A 112 3.07 13.86 0.15
CA ILE A 112 2.57 13.60 1.51
C ILE A 112 1.08 13.95 1.59
N GLN A 113 0.71 15.18 1.21
CA GLN A 113 -0.70 15.60 1.23
C GLN A 113 -1.56 14.77 0.27
N THR A 114 -1.05 14.42 -0.91
CA THR A 114 -1.76 13.52 -1.84
C THR A 114 -2.10 12.19 -1.18
N TRP A 115 -1.14 11.56 -0.51
CA TRP A 115 -1.35 10.26 0.14
C TRP A 115 -2.26 10.34 1.36
N ILE A 116 -2.20 11.43 2.15
CA ILE A 116 -3.12 11.66 3.26
C ILE A 116 -4.57 11.80 2.75
N ASP A 117 -4.78 12.64 1.72
CA ASP A 117 -6.11 12.83 1.13
C ASP A 117 -6.62 11.54 0.48
N TRP A 118 -5.72 10.76 -0.11
CA TRP A 118 -6.04 9.46 -0.69
C TRP A 118 -6.39 8.42 0.37
N ALA A 119 -5.72 8.40 1.52
CA ALA A 119 -6.05 7.52 2.64
C ALA A 119 -7.49 7.74 3.12
N LEU A 120 -7.86 9.01 3.34
CA LEU A 120 -9.20 9.42 3.73
C LEU A 120 -10.24 8.99 2.68
N LYS A 121 -9.99 9.32 1.41
CA LYS A 121 -10.91 9.03 0.32
C LYS A 121 -11.07 7.54 0.07
N TYR A 122 -9.96 6.80 0.03
CA TYR A 122 -9.96 5.37 -0.31
C TYR A 122 -10.82 4.57 0.65
N LEU A 123 -10.58 4.72 1.96
CA LEU A 123 -11.32 3.96 2.96
C LEU A 123 -12.80 4.36 3.02
N GLN A 124 -13.12 5.61 2.70
CA GLN A 124 -14.51 6.08 2.61
C GLN A 124 -15.30 5.44 1.45
N VAL A 125 -14.65 5.15 0.32
CA VAL A 125 -15.32 4.67 -0.91
C VAL A 125 -15.12 3.18 -1.19
N GLU A 126 -14.24 2.51 -0.43
CA GLU A 126 -14.02 1.08 -0.58
C GLU A 126 -15.27 0.31 -0.13
N THR A 127 -15.68 -0.65 -0.97
CA THR A 127 -16.90 -1.46 -0.73
C THR A 127 -16.62 -2.95 -0.87
N ASP A 128 -15.38 -3.34 -1.14
CA ASP A 128 -14.97 -4.73 -1.20
C ASP A 128 -14.57 -5.23 0.19
N TRP A 129 -15.52 -5.92 0.81
CA TRP A 129 -15.39 -6.52 2.15
C TRP A 129 -14.78 -7.92 2.12
N ARG A 130 -14.31 -8.41 0.96
CA ARG A 130 -13.76 -9.77 0.87
C ARG A 130 -12.47 -9.87 1.69
N GLY A 131 -12.41 -10.91 2.52
CA GLY A 131 -11.19 -11.34 3.21
C GLY A 131 -10.35 -12.23 2.30
N TYR A 132 -10.28 -13.52 2.64
CA TYR A 132 -9.57 -14.51 1.83
C TYR A 132 -10.38 -14.89 0.58
N VAL A 133 -9.77 -14.80 -0.59
CA VAL A 133 -10.30 -15.29 -1.86
C VAL A 133 -9.61 -16.62 -2.16
N PRO A 134 -10.35 -17.74 -2.30
CA PRO A 134 -9.77 -19.04 -2.60
C PRO A 134 -8.80 -18.98 -3.78
N VAL A 135 -7.64 -19.64 -3.65
CA VAL A 135 -6.54 -19.66 -4.64
C VAL A 135 -5.80 -18.33 -4.82
N LYS A 136 -6.48 -17.18 -4.71
CA LYS A 136 -5.91 -15.86 -5.02
C LYS A 136 -5.33 -15.12 -3.81
N GLY A 137 -5.64 -15.56 -2.59
CA GLY A 137 -5.14 -14.96 -1.35
C GLY A 137 -6.00 -13.81 -0.85
N TRP A 138 -5.41 -12.91 -0.06
CA TRP A 138 -6.15 -11.89 0.68
C TRP A 138 -6.47 -10.66 -0.18
N ALA A 139 -7.76 -10.31 -0.25
CA ALA A 139 -8.20 -9.06 -0.87
C ALA A 139 -8.03 -7.89 0.12
N HIS A 140 -8.65 -7.98 1.31
CA HIS A 140 -8.38 -7.10 2.46
C HIS A 140 -8.53 -5.59 2.20
N GLY A 141 -9.54 -5.17 1.42
CA GLY A 141 -9.76 -3.75 1.10
C GLY A 141 -9.86 -2.85 2.32
N ILE A 142 -10.80 -3.15 3.22
CA ILE A 142 -11.00 -2.36 4.44
C ILE A 142 -9.79 -2.46 5.37
N ALA A 143 -9.15 -3.62 5.49
CA ALA A 143 -8.00 -3.80 6.38
C ALA A 143 -6.77 -3.00 5.91
N HIS A 144 -6.34 -3.19 4.66
CA HIS A 144 -5.19 -2.47 4.10
C HIS A 144 -5.46 -0.96 3.96
N GLY A 145 -6.71 -0.57 3.69
CA GLY A 145 -7.12 0.83 3.74
C GLY A 145 -7.05 1.43 5.14
N SER A 146 -7.33 0.63 6.17
CA SER A 146 -7.18 1.05 7.57
C SER A 146 -5.71 1.22 7.95
N ASP A 147 -4.82 0.34 7.46
CA ASP A 147 -3.36 0.49 7.64
C ASP A 147 -2.87 1.81 7.03
N LEU A 148 -3.30 2.11 5.81
CA LEU A 148 -2.98 3.38 5.14
C LEU A 148 -3.53 4.59 5.91
N LEU A 149 -4.77 4.52 6.40
CA LEU A 149 -5.36 5.61 7.19
C LEU A 149 -4.62 5.81 8.52
N ALA A 150 -4.20 4.74 9.19
CA ALA A 150 -3.42 4.80 10.42
C ALA A 150 -2.05 5.47 10.16
N ALA A 151 -1.35 5.09 9.09
CA ALA A 151 -0.10 5.72 8.69
C ALA A 151 -0.28 7.22 8.37
N ALA A 152 -1.37 7.59 7.69
CA ALA A 152 -1.71 8.99 7.43
C ALA A 152 -2.00 9.76 8.73
N ALA A 153 -2.79 9.19 9.63
CA ALA A 153 -3.15 9.78 10.91
C ALA A 153 -1.93 9.99 11.84
N ALA A 154 -0.93 9.13 11.73
CA ALA A 154 0.32 9.23 12.49
C ALA A 154 1.35 10.18 11.85
N HIS A 155 1.16 10.61 10.60
CA HIS A 155 2.17 11.39 9.89
C HIS A 155 2.30 12.82 10.45
N PRO A 156 3.53 13.33 10.71
CA PRO A 156 3.73 14.67 11.30
C PRO A 156 3.16 15.86 10.49
N LYS A 157 2.78 15.62 9.24
CA LYS A 157 2.21 16.62 8.31
C LYS A 157 0.69 16.55 8.19
N ILE A 158 0.02 15.65 8.92
CA ILE A 158 -1.44 15.66 8.96
C ILE A 158 -1.94 16.92 9.67
N THR A 159 -3.01 17.50 9.15
CA THR A 159 -3.68 18.64 9.80
C THR A 159 -4.73 18.17 10.80
N THR A 160 -5.09 19.00 11.77
CA THR A 160 -6.21 18.72 12.70
C THR A 160 -7.52 18.43 11.96
N ALA A 161 -7.77 19.13 10.85
CA ALA A 161 -8.97 18.90 10.03
C ALA A 161 -8.97 17.53 9.35
N GLN A 162 -7.82 17.10 8.80
CA GLN A 162 -7.68 15.75 8.21
C GLN A 162 -7.77 14.67 9.28
N LEU A 163 -7.23 14.91 10.48
CA LEU A 163 -7.35 13.96 11.59
C LEU A 163 -8.82 13.79 12.04
N GLN A 164 -9.58 14.88 12.10
CA GLN A 164 -11.02 14.79 12.36
C GLN A 164 -11.74 14.01 11.26
N GLN A 165 -11.41 14.27 9.98
CA GLN A 165 -11.96 13.49 8.86
C GLN A 165 -11.60 12.00 8.97
N ALA A 166 -10.39 11.65 9.43
CA ALA A 166 -10.00 10.26 9.64
C ALA A 166 -10.90 9.57 10.68
N LEU A 167 -11.21 10.25 11.79
CA LEU A 167 -12.15 9.74 12.81
C LEU A 167 -13.55 9.55 12.23
N ASP A 168 -14.04 10.49 11.42
CA ASP A 168 -15.34 10.41 10.76
C ASP A 168 -15.39 9.23 9.77
N VAL A 169 -14.31 9.02 9.01
CA VAL A 169 -14.17 7.87 8.10
C VAL A 169 -14.23 6.55 8.87
N VAL A 170 -13.49 6.42 9.98
CA VAL A 170 -13.53 5.21 10.82
C VAL A 170 -14.95 4.95 11.35
N ALA A 171 -15.62 5.98 11.87
CA ALA A 171 -16.99 5.86 12.35
C ALA A 171 -17.95 5.38 11.25
N ASN A 172 -17.81 5.93 10.04
CA ASN A 172 -18.62 5.54 8.89
C ASN A 172 -18.38 4.09 8.45
N VAL A 173 -17.11 3.64 8.40
CA VAL A 173 -16.77 2.25 8.05
C VAL A 173 -17.36 1.28 9.06
N LEU A 174 -17.23 1.56 10.36
CA LEU A 174 -17.80 0.73 11.42
C LEU A 174 -19.34 0.66 11.33
N ALA A 175 -19.99 1.78 10.98
CA ALA A 175 -21.44 1.81 10.79
C ALA A 175 -21.91 1.01 9.55
N GLN A 176 -21.05 0.84 8.54
CA GLN A 176 -21.34 0.07 7.33
C GLN A 176 -21.03 -1.43 7.47
N GLN A 177 -20.28 -1.83 8.49
CA GLN A 177 -19.97 -3.22 8.76
C GLN A 177 -21.28 -3.98 9.01
N LYS A 178 -21.67 -4.83 8.06
CA LYS A 178 -22.78 -5.77 8.27
C LYS A 178 -22.35 -6.79 9.31
N SER A 179 -23.28 -7.21 10.17
CA SER A 179 -23.03 -8.19 11.23
C SER A 179 -22.23 -9.38 10.71
N PRO A 180 -21.22 -9.88 11.46
CA PRO A 180 -20.45 -11.03 11.03
C PRO A 180 -21.39 -12.20 10.77
N SER A 181 -21.31 -12.75 9.56
CA SER A 181 -21.98 -13.98 9.15
C SER A 181 -21.44 -15.18 9.91
#